data_AF-A0A7X3UEM2-F1
#
_entry.id   AF-A0A7X3UEM2-F1
#
_cell.length_a   1.000
_cell.length_b   1.000
_cell.length_c   1.000
_cell.angle_alpha   90.00
_cell.angle_beta   90.00
_cell.angle_gamma   90.00
#
_symmetry.space_group_name_H-M   'P 1'
#
loop_
_entity.id
_entity.type
_entity.pdbx_description
1 polymer ?
#
loop_
_entity_poly.entity_id
_entity_poly.type
_entity_poly.pdbx_seq_one_letter_code
_entity_poly.pdbx_strand_id
1 'polypeptide(L)'
;MCREPVHQERAVHFGRQAMGLVRTEHLARPVADVLEAGIAVRRRAMDQPGLDVTGIGILGEQDECGGRIGNHWPEGMAWRDGNRARDEATLVMNIDKDNVAEYVHTRHLLAPPREGSCTVEELGGGFLNTVLRVTADDRSVVVKQALDALRLFPDLKVTTDRIVYETRALRVLNGLFPEGTVPAVLHFDDTDRILVMSDLGRRPSLESELERGRVDPAVAEQLGGFLSTLHGQTWDDRDLREQFDNEAMQGLRYKYCFYFVEDPALNRVARRLAETFTETKLALLHGDFWTASVIAAEERV
;
A
#
# COMPACT_ATOMS: atom_id res chain seq x y z
N MET A 1 -30.81 -31.20 34.86
CA MET A 1 -30.50 -31.10 33.42
C MET A 1 -29.84 -29.74 33.18
N CYS A 2 -28.53 -29.65 33.39
CA CYS A 2 -27.75 -28.52 32.91
C CYS A 2 -27.39 -28.82 31.44
N ARG A 3 -27.86 -27.99 30.51
CA ARG A 3 -27.37 -28.01 29.13
C ARG A 3 -26.17 -27.07 29.05
N GLU A 4 -25.07 -27.59 28.55
CA GLU A 4 -23.85 -26.84 28.21
C GLU A 4 -24.17 -25.70 27.21
N PRO A 5 -23.51 -24.55 27.29
CA PRO A 5 -23.52 -23.59 26.21
C PRO A 5 -22.53 -24.03 25.13
N VAL A 6 -23.06 -24.25 23.93
CA VAL A 6 -22.36 -24.44 22.67
C VAL A 6 -21.43 -23.24 22.43
N HIS A 7 -20.13 -23.48 22.30
CA HIS A 7 -19.18 -22.50 21.78
C HIS A 7 -19.54 -22.19 20.32
N GLN A 8 -20.18 -21.04 20.09
CA GLN A 8 -20.24 -20.43 18.76
C GLN A 8 -18.90 -19.73 18.49
N GLU A 9 -18.04 -20.36 17.67
CA GLU A 9 -16.94 -19.68 17.02
C GLU A 9 -17.49 -18.52 16.19
N ARG A 10 -17.21 -17.29 16.64
CA ARG A 10 -17.45 -16.09 15.84
C ARG A 10 -16.31 -15.97 14.83
N ALA A 11 -16.58 -16.37 13.59
CA ALA A 11 -15.72 -16.05 12.46
C ALA A 11 -15.55 -14.52 12.35
N VAL A 12 -14.31 -14.06 12.40
CA VAL A 12 -13.94 -12.66 12.21
C VAL A 12 -13.90 -12.38 10.71
N HIS A 13 -14.90 -11.66 10.22
CA HIS A 13 -15.00 -11.22 8.84
C HIS A 13 -14.08 -10.01 8.59
N PHE A 14 -12.95 -10.24 7.93
CA PHE A 14 -12.34 -9.22 7.06
C PHE A 14 -13.13 -9.15 5.75
N GLY A 15 -13.26 -7.95 5.19
CA GLY A 15 -14.15 -7.59 4.09
C GLY A 15 -14.45 -8.72 3.08
N ARG A 16 -15.65 -9.28 3.16
CA ARG A 16 -16.26 -10.05 2.07
C ARG A 16 -17.27 -9.15 1.38
N GLN A 17 -17.00 -8.74 0.15
CA GLN A 17 -18.08 -8.65 -0.82
C GLN A 17 -18.37 -10.08 -1.32
N ALA A 18 -19.51 -10.60 -0.88
CA ALA A 18 -20.27 -11.77 -1.32
C ALA A 18 -19.55 -12.92 -2.07
N MET A 19 -19.33 -14.06 -1.38
CA MET A 19 -19.25 -15.39 -2.00
C MET A 19 -20.06 -16.36 -1.12
N GLY A 20 -21.31 -16.59 -1.50
CA GLY A 20 -22.17 -17.66 -0.97
C GLY A 20 -21.99 -18.95 -1.77
N LEU A 21 -22.20 -20.10 -1.13
CA LEU A 21 -22.19 -21.41 -1.79
C LEU A 21 -23.30 -21.48 -2.85
N VAL A 22 -22.91 -21.53 -4.13
CA VAL A 22 -23.81 -21.88 -5.24
C VAL A 22 -23.47 -23.30 -5.68
N ARG A 23 -24.49 -24.18 -5.70
CA ARG A 23 -24.37 -25.54 -6.26
C ARG A 23 -23.88 -25.48 -7.70
N THR A 24 -22.91 -26.33 -8.02
CA THR A 24 -22.10 -26.39 -9.26
C THR A 24 -22.84 -26.92 -10.49
N GLU A 25 -24.10 -26.52 -10.70
CA GLU A 25 -24.94 -27.12 -11.76
C GLU A 25 -25.20 -26.18 -12.97
N HIS A 26 -24.82 -24.89 -12.93
CA HIS A 26 -25.18 -23.90 -13.98
C HIS A 26 -24.03 -22.99 -14.50
N LEU A 27 -22.84 -23.53 -14.70
CA LEU A 27 -21.64 -22.78 -15.16
C LEU A 27 -21.58 -22.42 -16.67
N ALA A 28 -22.73 -22.33 -17.37
CA ALA A 28 -22.76 -21.94 -18.79
C ALA A 28 -23.23 -20.49 -19.06
N ARG A 29 -23.71 -19.76 -18.04
CA ARG A 29 -24.16 -18.36 -18.14
C ARG A 29 -23.20 -17.23 -17.68
N PRO A 30 -22.14 -17.43 -16.87
CA PRO A 30 -21.39 -16.29 -16.31
C PRO A 30 -20.56 -15.47 -17.30
N VAL A 31 -20.14 -16.04 -18.44
CA VAL A 31 -19.26 -15.34 -19.38
C VAL A 31 -20.01 -14.22 -20.11
N ALA A 32 -21.28 -14.44 -20.45
CA ALA A 32 -22.12 -13.43 -21.11
C ALA A 32 -22.44 -12.27 -20.16
N ASP A 33 -22.73 -12.55 -18.89
CA ASP A 33 -23.04 -11.52 -17.90
C ASP A 33 -21.80 -10.67 -17.54
N VAL A 34 -20.61 -11.28 -17.49
CA VAL A 34 -19.34 -10.55 -17.33
C VAL A 34 -19.02 -9.72 -18.57
N LEU A 35 -19.29 -10.23 -19.78
CA LEU A 35 -19.12 -9.46 -21.02
C LEU A 35 -20.08 -8.28 -21.10
N GLU A 36 -21.37 -8.49 -20.80
CA GLU A 36 -22.40 -7.44 -20.81
C GLU A 36 -22.12 -6.40 -19.73
N ALA A 37 -21.70 -6.81 -18.53
CA ALA A 37 -21.22 -5.89 -17.49
C ALA A 37 -20.01 -5.09 -17.97
N GLY A 38 -19.04 -5.75 -18.63
CA GLY A 38 -17.88 -5.08 -19.23
C GLY A 38 -18.25 -4.09 -20.34
N ILE A 39 -19.22 -4.42 -21.20
CA ILE A 39 -19.73 -3.55 -22.26
C ILE A 39 -20.51 -2.37 -21.67
N ALA A 40 -21.31 -2.59 -20.63
CA ALA A 40 -22.06 -1.55 -19.93
C ALA A 40 -21.14 -0.57 -19.18
N VAL A 41 -20.10 -1.09 -18.53
CA VAL A 41 -19.03 -0.28 -17.92
C VAL A 41 -18.32 0.54 -18.99
N ARG A 42 -17.96 -0.07 -20.13
CA ARG A 42 -17.33 0.64 -21.26
C ARG A 42 -18.23 1.73 -21.84
N ARG A 43 -19.55 1.52 -21.96
CA ARG A 43 -20.47 2.55 -22.46
C ARG A 43 -20.59 3.73 -21.49
N ARG A 44 -20.70 3.46 -20.18
CA ARG A 44 -20.73 4.53 -19.15
C ARG A 44 -19.42 5.31 -19.07
N ALA A 45 -18.28 4.64 -19.25
CA ALA A 45 -16.98 5.27 -19.28
C ALA A 45 -16.83 6.31 -20.41
N MET A 46 -17.40 6.04 -21.58
CA MET A 46 -17.27 6.92 -22.76
C MET A 46 -18.03 8.24 -22.63
N ASP A 47 -18.94 8.37 -21.66
CA ASP A 47 -19.75 9.57 -21.41
C ASP A 47 -19.23 10.39 -20.20
N GLN A 48 -18.14 9.95 -19.53
CA GLN A 48 -17.55 10.62 -18.37
C GLN A 48 -16.34 11.48 -18.78
N PRO A 49 -16.04 12.59 -18.05
CA PRO A 49 -14.76 13.28 -18.21
C PRO A 49 -13.59 12.33 -17.92
N GLY A 50 -12.50 12.47 -18.67
CA GLY A 50 -11.36 11.55 -18.60
C GLY A 50 -10.56 11.69 -17.30
N LEU A 51 -10.06 10.56 -16.80
CA LEU A 51 -9.14 10.46 -15.67
C LEU A 51 -7.73 10.13 -16.18
N ASP A 52 -6.73 10.81 -15.61
CA ASP A 52 -5.31 10.50 -15.79
C ASP A 52 -4.75 9.91 -14.50
N VAL A 53 -3.80 8.99 -14.60
CA VAL A 53 -2.99 8.56 -13.45
C VAL A 53 -1.96 9.65 -13.19
N THR A 54 -2.23 10.45 -12.17
CA THR A 54 -1.42 11.61 -11.82
C THR A 54 -0.43 11.31 -10.68
N GLY A 55 -0.37 10.04 -10.27
CA GLY A 55 0.47 9.59 -9.18
C GLY A 55 0.27 8.11 -8.89
N ILE A 56 1.36 7.39 -8.69
CA ILE A 56 1.33 6.06 -8.08
C ILE A 56 2.08 6.18 -6.76
N GLY A 57 1.35 6.03 -5.66
CA GLY A 57 1.88 6.09 -4.31
C GLY A 57 2.27 4.71 -3.82
N ILE A 58 3.33 4.64 -3.02
CA ILE A 58 3.61 3.50 -2.12
C ILE A 58 2.95 3.78 -0.74
N LEU A 59 1.97 4.67 -0.71
CA LEU A 59 1.22 5.03 0.49
C LEU A 59 0.35 3.81 0.87
N GLY A 60 0.60 3.29 2.07
CA GLY A 60 -0.17 2.16 2.59
C GLY A 60 -1.59 2.60 2.93
N GLU A 61 -2.54 1.71 2.64
CA GLU A 61 -3.94 1.66 3.08
C GLU A 61 -4.55 3.01 3.51
N GLN A 62 -5.27 3.65 2.58
CA GLN A 62 -6.27 4.66 2.92
C GLN A 62 -7.55 3.93 3.37
N ASP A 63 -7.61 3.43 4.60
CA ASP A 63 -8.86 2.91 5.16
C ASP A 63 -9.66 4.05 5.81
N GLU A 64 -10.77 4.45 5.19
CA GLU A 64 -11.78 5.34 5.79
C GLU A 64 -12.71 4.61 6.80
N CYS A 65 -12.54 3.30 7.01
CA CYS A 65 -13.46 2.50 7.82
C CYS A 65 -12.91 2.11 9.21
N GLY A 66 -13.33 2.85 10.23
CA GLY A 66 -13.08 2.58 11.66
C GLY A 66 -13.80 1.37 12.25
N GLY A 67 -13.54 0.16 11.73
CA GLY A 67 -14.08 -1.10 12.26
C GLY A 67 -13.13 -1.82 13.23
N ARG A 68 -13.59 -2.16 14.45
CA ARG A 68 -12.84 -3.03 15.40
C ARG A 68 -12.82 -4.47 14.90
N ILE A 69 -11.64 -5.09 14.90
CA ILE A 69 -11.43 -6.47 14.46
C ILE A 69 -11.01 -7.33 15.66
N GLY A 70 -11.61 -8.53 15.81
CA GLY A 70 -11.46 -9.39 16.98
C GLY A 70 -10.16 -10.21 16.98
N ASN A 71 -9.54 -10.34 18.16
CA ASN A 71 -8.30 -11.06 18.39
C ASN A 71 -8.57 -12.56 18.60
N HIS A 72 -8.12 -13.45 17.70
CA HIS A 72 -7.78 -14.85 18.01
C HIS A 72 -6.81 -15.38 16.94
N TRP A 73 -5.59 -15.74 17.36
CA TRP A 73 -4.54 -16.33 16.51
C TRP A 73 -4.19 -17.72 17.05
N PRO A 74 -3.82 -18.69 16.19
CA PRO A 74 -3.35 -19.99 16.66
C PRO A 74 -2.05 -19.85 17.45
N GLU A 75 -1.99 -20.46 18.64
CA GLU A 75 -0.79 -20.51 19.46
C GLU A 75 0.31 -21.37 18.80
N GLY A 76 1.57 -20.91 18.87
CA GLY A 76 2.75 -21.72 18.51
C GLY A 76 3.66 -21.19 17.39
N MET A 77 3.40 -20.01 16.84
CA MET A 77 4.20 -19.45 15.74
C MET A 77 5.04 -18.25 16.21
N ALA A 78 6.15 -18.53 16.89
CA ALA A 78 7.15 -17.52 17.23
C ALA A 78 7.89 -17.09 15.95
N TRP A 79 7.82 -15.81 15.62
CA TRP A 79 8.65 -15.20 14.58
C TRP A 79 10.13 -15.42 14.93
N ARG A 80 10.92 -15.91 13.97
CA ARG A 80 12.38 -15.85 14.09
C ARG A 80 12.81 -14.48 13.60
N ASP A 81 13.26 -13.65 14.54
CA ASP A 81 13.79 -12.32 14.26
C ASP A 81 14.98 -12.41 13.31
N GLY A 82 14.76 -11.97 12.06
CA GLY A 82 15.82 -11.52 11.16
C GLY A 82 16.26 -10.09 11.45
N ASN A 83 15.84 -9.52 12.59
CA ASN A 83 16.23 -8.18 12.99
C ASN A 83 17.75 -8.14 13.20
N ARG A 84 18.44 -7.21 12.51
CA ARG A 84 19.56 -6.55 13.16
C ARG A 84 18.95 -5.81 14.35
N ALA A 85 19.09 -6.38 15.55
CA ALA A 85 18.75 -5.71 16.78
C ALA A 85 19.46 -4.35 16.76
N ARG A 86 18.70 -3.26 16.63
CA ARG A 86 19.20 -1.94 16.99
C ARG A 86 19.37 -1.97 18.50
N ASP A 87 20.53 -1.55 19.00
CA ASP A 87 20.78 -1.46 20.43
C ASP A 87 19.65 -0.65 21.08
N GLU A 88 19.06 -1.17 22.17
CA GLU A 88 17.94 -0.61 22.92
C GLU A 88 18.18 0.85 23.42
N ALA A 89 19.40 1.38 23.23
CA ALA A 89 19.83 2.72 23.63
C ALA A 89 19.68 3.80 22.53
N THR A 90 19.23 3.47 21.33
CA THR A 90 19.02 4.49 20.28
C THR A 90 17.70 5.20 20.51
N LEU A 91 17.74 6.45 20.95
CA LEU A 91 16.56 7.31 21.07
C LEU A 91 16.07 7.64 19.64
N VAL A 92 15.01 6.97 19.19
CA VAL A 92 14.37 7.25 17.89
C VAL A 92 13.36 8.38 18.07
N MET A 93 13.46 9.41 17.23
CA MET A 93 12.46 10.48 17.20
C MET A 93 11.16 9.95 16.60
N ASN A 94 10.03 10.13 17.28
CA ASN A 94 8.71 9.88 16.69
C ASN A 94 8.14 11.19 16.16
N ILE A 95 7.86 11.24 14.86
CA ILE A 95 7.21 12.37 14.19
C ILE A 95 5.71 12.34 14.45
N ASP A 96 5.16 13.49 14.82
CA ASP A 96 3.73 13.74 15.03
C ASP A 96 3.33 15.15 14.57
N LYS A 97 2.08 15.54 14.82
CA LYS A 97 1.55 16.84 14.39
C LYS A 97 2.22 18.03 15.07
N ASP A 98 2.82 17.82 16.24
CA ASP A 98 3.36 18.89 17.07
C ASP A 98 4.83 19.18 16.70
N ASN A 99 5.58 18.18 16.20
CA ASN A 99 7.00 18.33 15.88
C ASN A 99 7.37 18.29 14.38
N VAL A 100 6.48 17.83 13.50
CA VAL A 100 6.82 17.63 12.07
C VAL A 100 7.16 18.93 11.34
N ALA A 101 6.51 20.03 11.68
CA ALA A 101 6.77 21.33 11.06
C ALA A 101 8.20 21.81 11.35
N GLU A 102 8.61 21.73 12.62
CA GLU A 102 9.99 22.05 13.01
C GLU A 102 10.99 21.13 12.30
N TYR A 103 10.69 19.83 12.22
CA TYR A 103 11.53 18.85 11.54
C TYR A 103 11.80 19.22 10.07
N VAL A 104 10.77 19.60 9.31
CA VAL A 104 10.93 19.94 7.88
C VAL A 104 11.64 21.29 7.68
N HIS A 105 11.41 22.27 8.55
CA HIS A 105 12.03 23.60 8.43
C HIS A 105 13.51 23.60 8.82
N THR A 106 13.87 22.91 9.91
CA THR A 106 15.26 22.79 10.36
C THR A 106 16.16 22.06 9.35
N ARG A 107 15.56 21.21 8.51
CA ARG A 107 16.23 20.50 7.40
C ARG A 107 16.15 21.22 6.07
N HIS A 108 15.60 22.45 6.03
CA HIS A 108 15.44 23.25 4.83
C HIS A 108 14.62 22.58 3.71
N LEU A 109 13.69 21.70 4.08
CA LEU A 109 12.79 21.02 3.13
C LEU A 109 11.59 21.89 2.75
N LEU A 110 11.24 22.83 3.63
CA LEU A 110 10.33 23.94 3.38
C LEU A 110 10.94 25.23 3.93
N ALA A 111 10.76 26.33 3.22
CA ALA A 111 11.15 27.65 3.71
C ALA A 111 10.38 27.99 5.01
N PRO A 112 10.95 28.82 5.89
CA PRO A 112 10.21 29.34 7.04
C PRO A 112 8.91 30.01 6.55
N PRO A 113 7.75 29.61 7.10
CA PRO A 113 6.46 30.07 6.64
C PRO A 113 6.22 31.52 7.08
N ARG A 114 5.35 32.25 6.37
CA ARG A 114 4.75 33.46 6.94
C ARG A 114 3.97 33.11 8.21
N GLU A 115 3.88 34.06 9.14
CA GLU A 115 3.14 33.86 10.39
C GLU A 115 1.70 33.38 10.11
N GLY A 116 1.32 32.25 10.71
CA GLY A 116 0.00 31.63 10.53
C GLY A 116 -0.24 30.87 9.22
N SER A 117 0.76 30.72 8.34
CA SER A 117 0.61 30.03 7.04
C SER A 117 1.07 28.57 7.03
N CYS A 118 1.47 28.03 8.20
CA CYS A 118 1.86 26.63 8.32
C CYS A 118 0.68 25.79 8.80
N THR A 119 0.41 24.68 8.11
CA THR A 119 -0.59 23.70 8.53
C THR A 119 -0.02 22.29 8.47
N VAL A 120 -0.47 21.46 9.40
CA VAL A 120 -0.13 20.05 9.47
C VAL A 120 -1.41 19.23 9.40
N GLU A 121 -1.45 18.28 8.48
CA GLU A 121 -2.55 17.35 8.30
C GLU A 121 -2.04 15.91 8.39
N GLU A 122 -2.81 15.01 8.98
CA GLU A 122 -2.56 13.56 8.88
C GLU A 122 -3.35 13.00 7.71
N LEU A 123 -2.65 12.37 6.76
CA LEU A 123 -3.25 11.91 5.48
C LEU A 123 -3.84 10.50 5.54
N GLY A 124 -3.83 9.87 6.72
CA GLY A 124 -3.94 8.41 6.81
C GLY A 124 -2.66 7.71 6.34
N GLY A 125 -2.43 6.47 6.74
CA GLY A 125 -1.15 5.79 6.48
C GLY A 125 -1.16 4.30 6.76
N GLY A 126 -2.37 3.71 6.73
CA GLY A 126 -2.62 2.38 7.24
C GLY A 126 -2.25 2.22 8.72
N PHE A 127 -2.15 0.97 9.14
CA PHE A 127 -1.85 0.63 10.53
C PHE A 127 -0.36 0.74 10.89
N LEU A 128 0.52 0.95 9.89
CA LEU A 128 1.96 0.78 10.02
C LEU A 128 2.76 2.08 10.08
N ASN A 129 2.28 3.17 9.48
CA ASN A 129 3.10 4.37 9.31
C ASN A 129 2.37 5.62 9.83
N THR A 130 3.15 6.59 10.30
CA THR A 130 2.67 7.97 10.43
C THR A 130 2.86 8.66 9.08
N VAL A 131 1.81 9.28 8.53
CA VAL A 131 1.91 10.05 7.28
C VAL A 131 1.28 11.41 7.51
N LEU A 132 2.10 12.46 7.41
CA LEU A 132 1.71 13.84 7.64
C LEU A 132 2.01 14.69 6.41
N ARG A 133 1.08 15.54 6.03
CA ARG A 133 1.32 16.64 5.10
C ARG A 133 1.67 17.88 5.89
N VAL A 134 2.79 18.50 5.56
CA VAL A 134 3.13 19.84 6.03
C VAL A 134 2.97 20.79 4.87
N THR A 135 2.14 21.82 5.06
CA THR A 135 1.97 22.91 4.09
C THR A 135 2.50 24.18 4.72
N ALA A 136 3.40 24.87 4.02
CA ALA A 136 3.96 26.16 4.41
C ALA A 136 3.79 27.11 3.22
N ASP A 137 3.03 28.19 3.41
CA ASP A 137 2.61 29.10 2.34
C ASP A 137 1.91 28.34 1.19
N ASP A 138 2.50 28.34 -0.03
CA ASP A 138 1.98 27.70 -1.24
C ASP A 138 2.68 26.37 -1.58
N ARG A 139 3.51 25.84 -0.67
CA ARG A 139 4.30 24.62 -0.86
C ARG A 139 3.94 23.59 0.19
N SER A 140 3.97 22.32 -0.20
CA SER A 140 3.74 21.22 0.72
C SER A 140 4.69 20.05 0.47
N VAL A 141 4.92 19.29 1.53
CA VAL A 141 5.65 18.02 1.52
C VAL A 141 4.88 16.97 2.31
N VAL A 142 5.10 15.70 1.99
CA VAL A 142 4.59 14.57 2.77
C VAL A 142 5.73 13.94 3.54
N VAL A 143 5.54 13.78 4.85
CA VAL A 143 6.45 13.12 5.79
C VAL A 143 5.85 11.78 6.16
N LYS A 144 6.56 10.69 5.87
CA LYS A 144 6.17 9.32 6.17
C LYS A 144 7.21 8.69 7.10
N GLN A 145 6.78 8.22 8.25
CA GLN A 145 7.62 7.50 9.19
C GLN A 145 7.12 6.08 9.42
N ALA A 146 8.01 5.10 9.28
CA ALA A 146 7.72 3.73 9.68
C ALA A 146 7.88 3.55 11.19
N LEU A 147 6.85 3.01 11.83
CA LEU A 147 6.86 2.66 13.26
C LEU A 147 7.15 1.16 13.48
N ASP A 148 7.70 0.81 14.64
CA ASP A 148 8.11 -0.57 14.97
C ASP A 148 6.94 -1.51 15.30
N ALA A 149 5.72 -0.99 15.40
CA ALA A 149 4.53 -1.78 15.69
C ALA A 149 3.30 -1.25 14.94
N LEU A 150 2.37 -2.15 14.68
CA LEU A 150 1.04 -1.79 14.19
C LEU A 150 0.32 -0.97 15.25
N ARG A 151 -0.23 0.20 14.86
CA ARG A 151 -0.99 1.09 15.75
C ARG A 151 -2.15 0.37 16.46
N LEU A 152 -2.73 -0.66 15.82
CA LEU A 152 -3.82 -1.47 16.39
C LEU A 152 -3.36 -2.78 17.05
N PHE A 153 -2.14 -3.25 16.77
CA PHE A 153 -1.60 -4.52 17.28
C PHE A 153 -0.15 -4.33 17.76
N PRO A 154 0.05 -3.73 18.96
CA PRO A 154 1.39 -3.38 19.46
C PRO A 154 2.34 -4.58 19.58
N ASP A 155 1.78 -5.78 19.77
CA ASP A 155 2.51 -7.04 19.91
C ASP A 155 3.01 -7.58 18.55
N LEU A 156 2.43 -7.13 17.44
CA LEU A 156 2.86 -7.51 16.10
C LEU A 156 3.91 -6.51 15.61
N LYS A 157 5.17 -6.83 15.95
CA LYS A 157 6.35 -6.09 15.49
C LYS A 157 6.57 -6.34 13.99
N VAL A 158 6.76 -5.25 13.25
CA VAL A 158 7.09 -5.28 11.82
C VAL A 158 8.30 -4.37 11.62
N THR A 159 9.32 -4.87 10.93
CA THR A 159 10.56 -4.10 10.71
C THR A 159 10.26 -2.75 10.05
N THR A 160 10.93 -1.71 10.55
CA THR A 160 10.89 -0.37 9.95
C THR A 160 11.73 -0.27 8.69
N ASP A 161 12.56 -1.27 8.37
CA ASP A 161 13.33 -1.33 7.12
C ASP A 161 12.46 -1.24 5.87
N ARG A 162 11.15 -1.51 5.97
CA ARG A 162 10.18 -1.27 4.89
C ARG A 162 10.25 0.14 4.31
N ILE A 163 10.50 1.18 5.12
CA ILE A 163 10.61 2.56 4.60
C ILE A 163 11.93 2.79 3.84
N VAL A 164 12.97 2.01 4.15
CA VAL A 164 14.23 2.01 3.40
C VAL A 164 13.99 1.46 2.00
N TYR A 165 13.29 0.32 1.91
CA TYR A 165 12.92 -0.29 0.62
C TYR A 165 11.98 0.62 -0.17
N GLU A 166 11.01 1.26 0.47
CA GLU A 166 10.12 2.24 -0.16
C GLU A 166 10.91 3.43 -0.72
N THR A 167 11.84 3.98 0.06
CA THR A 167 12.69 5.10 -0.39
C THR A 167 13.57 4.68 -1.58
N ARG A 168 14.16 3.48 -1.54
CA ARG A 168 14.93 2.94 -2.67
C ARG A 168 14.07 2.76 -3.91
N ALA A 169 12.87 2.20 -3.74
CA ALA A 169 11.92 1.99 -4.83
C ALA A 169 11.52 3.33 -5.48
N LEU A 170 11.15 4.33 -4.68
CA LEU A 170 10.82 5.66 -5.20
C LEU A 170 11.98 6.28 -5.98
N ARG A 171 13.23 6.15 -5.51
CA ARG A 171 14.41 6.64 -6.25
C ARG A 171 14.60 5.95 -7.60
N VAL A 172 14.39 4.64 -7.67
CA VAL A 172 14.42 3.90 -8.94
C VAL A 172 13.29 4.39 -9.85
N LEU A 173 12.07 4.49 -9.33
CA LEU A 173 10.90 4.94 -10.09
C LEU A 173 11.06 6.40 -10.58
N ASN A 174 11.62 7.31 -9.77
CA ASN A 174 11.93 8.68 -10.18
C ASN A 174 12.94 8.74 -11.34
N GLY A 175 13.79 7.72 -11.51
CA GLY A 175 14.71 7.62 -12.65
C GLY A 175 14.09 6.96 -13.89
N LEU A 176 13.04 6.15 -13.73
CA LEU A 176 12.39 5.43 -14.82
C LEU A 176 11.22 6.20 -15.45
N PHE A 177 10.55 7.05 -14.67
CA PHE A 177 9.32 7.71 -15.07
C PHE A 177 9.45 9.24 -15.10
N PRO A 178 8.65 9.94 -15.92
CA PRO A 178 8.57 11.39 -15.89
C PRO A 178 8.23 11.94 -14.50
N GLU A 179 8.68 13.16 -14.22
CA GLU A 179 8.32 13.90 -13.02
C GLU A 179 6.80 13.93 -12.81
N GLY A 180 6.35 13.83 -11.56
CA GLY A 180 4.93 13.76 -11.20
C GLY A 180 4.29 12.37 -11.27
N THR A 181 4.92 11.39 -11.93
CA THR A 181 4.36 10.01 -12.01
C THR A 181 4.34 9.30 -10.65
N VAL A 182 5.38 9.52 -9.84
CA VAL A 182 5.49 9.05 -8.46
C VAL A 182 6.07 10.19 -7.61
N PRO A 183 5.88 10.19 -6.27
CA PRO A 183 6.48 11.21 -5.41
C PRO A 183 8.01 11.26 -5.56
N ALA A 184 8.58 12.45 -5.65
CA ALA A 184 10.02 12.66 -5.60
C ALA A 184 10.53 12.53 -4.17
N VAL A 185 11.60 11.76 -3.96
CA VAL A 185 12.27 11.68 -2.66
C VAL A 185 13.05 12.96 -2.39
N LEU A 186 12.62 13.75 -1.40
CA LEU A 186 13.28 15.01 -1.02
C LEU A 186 14.32 14.80 0.09
N HIS A 187 14.02 13.92 1.03
CA HIS A 187 14.90 13.59 2.14
C HIS A 187 14.63 12.19 2.66
N PHE A 188 15.67 11.54 3.18
CA PHE A 188 15.52 10.29 3.90
C PHE A 188 16.46 10.27 5.11
N ASP A 189 15.87 10.08 6.29
CA ASP A 189 16.55 9.92 7.56
C ASP A 189 16.57 8.43 7.92
N ASP A 190 17.70 7.78 7.67
CA ASP A 190 17.86 6.34 7.91
C ASP A 190 17.83 6.00 9.41
N THR A 191 18.29 6.93 10.26
CA THR A 191 18.31 6.78 11.71
C THR A 191 16.89 6.72 12.24
N ASP A 192 16.08 7.74 11.96
CA ASP A 192 14.72 7.85 12.48
C ASP A 192 13.65 7.20 11.59
N ARG A 193 14.05 6.61 10.46
CA ARG A 193 13.15 5.93 9.50
C ARG A 193 12.08 6.88 8.94
N ILE A 194 12.49 8.11 8.62
CA ILE A 194 11.64 9.18 8.10
C ILE A 194 11.95 9.42 6.62
N LEU A 195 10.92 9.29 5.77
CA LEU A 195 10.92 9.67 4.37
C LEU A 195 10.16 11.00 4.21
N VAL A 196 10.80 11.99 3.59
CA VAL A 196 10.10 13.20 3.13
C VAL A 196 10.08 13.21 1.60
N MET A 197 8.89 13.37 1.04
CA MET A 197 8.64 13.31 -0.40
C MET A 197 7.78 14.48 -0.88
N SER A 198 7.81 14.73 -2.19
CA SER A 198 6.93 15.72 -2.82
C SER A 198 5.47 15.38 -2.57
N ASP A 199 4.65 16.40 -2.32
CA ASP A 199 3.21 16.23 -2.23
C ASP A 199 2.59 16.21 -3.63
N LEU A 200 1.79 15.17 -3.92
CA LEU A 200 1.03 15.06 -5.16
C LEU A 200 -0.32 15.82 -5.11
N GLY A 201 -0.58 16.50 -3.99
CA GLY A 201 -1.78 17.29 -3.75
C GLY A 201 -2.95 16.46 -3.21
N ARG A 202 -4.07 17.12 -2.95
CA ARG A 202 -5.33 16.45 -2.56
C ARG A 202 -6.07 15.98 -3.81
N ARG A 203 -5.94 14.69 -4.11
CA ARG A 203 -6.56 14.05 -5.27
C ARG A 203 -7.14 12.70 -4.84
N PRO A 204 -8.25 12.26 -5.44
CA PRO A 204 -8.86 10.99 -5.07
C PRO A 204 -7.97 9.82 -5.48
N SER A 205 -8.04 8.74 -4.69
CA SER A 205 -7.47 7.46 -5.13
C SER A 205 -8.32 6.87 -6.26
N LEU A 206 -7.73 6.02 -7.08
CA LEU A 206 -8.47 5.27 -8.10
C LEU A 206 -9.60 4.44 -7.46
N GLU A 207 -9.37 3.90 -6.26
CA GLU A 207 -10.41 3.22 -5.50
C GLU A 207 -11.63 4.12 -5.26
N SER A 208 -11.42 5.32 -4.71
CA SER A 208 -12.53 6.25 -4.47
C SER A 208 -13.23 6.70 -5.76
N GLU A 209 -12.51 6.79 -6.88
CA GLU A 209 -13.12 7.07 -8.19
C GLU A 209 -14.01 5.92 -8.66
N LEU A 210 -13.52 4.68 -8.55
CA LEU A 210 -14.26 3.48 -8.92
C LEU A 210 -15.50 3.28 -8.04
N GLU A 211 -15.42 3.55 -6.73
CA GLU A 211 -16.55 3.53 -5.81
C GLU A 211 -17.64 4.55 -6.19
N ARG A 212 -17.23 5.70 -6.75
CA ARG A 212 -18.16 6.70 -7.31
C ARG A 212 -18.71 6.32 -8.68
N GLY A 213 -18.36 5.13 -9.19
CA GLY A 213 -18.77 4.64 -10.50
C GLY A 213 -18.06 5.37 -11.65
N ARG A 214 -16.92 6.02 -11.38
CA ARG A 214 -16.09 6.64 -12.41
C ARG A 214 -15.07 5.63 -12.91
N VAL A 215 -15.20 5.25 -14.17
CA VAL A 215 -14.36 4.23 -14.80
C VAL A 215 -13.84 4.79 -16.10
N ASP A 216 -12.52 4.92 -16.24
CA ASP A 216 -11.88 5.36 -17.47
C ASP A 216 -10.89 4.29 -17.97
N PRO A 217 -11.12 3.70 -19.17
CA PRO A 217 -10.18 2.78 -19.81
C PRO A 217 -8.76 3.34 -20.01
N ALA A 218 -8.60 4.66 -20.16
CA ALA A 218 -7.29 5.29 -20.29
C ALA A 218 -6.42 5.05 -19.04
N VAL A 219 -7.02 5.04 -17.85
CA VAL A 219 -6.32 4.70 -16.60
C VAL A 219 -5.75 3.28 -16.68
N ALA A 220 -6.51 2.31 -17.20
CA ALA A 220 -6.03 0.93 -17.34
C ALA A 220 -4.85 0.82 -18.33
N GLU A 221 -4.88 1.57 -19.43
CA GLU A 221 -3.78 1.65 -20.39
C GLU A 221 -2.51 2.23 -19.74
N GLN A 222 -2.66 3.31 -18.98
CA GLN A 222 -1.54 3.95 -18.28
C GLN A 222 -0.93 3.05 -17.20
N LEU A 223 -1.76 2.36 -16.39
CA LEU A 223 -1.28 1.40 -15.39
C LEU A 223 -0.57 0.21 -16.05
N GLY A 224 -1.10 -0.28 -17.18
CA GLY A 224 -0.43 -1.31 -17.99
C GLY A 224 0.93 -0.84 -18.52
N GLY A 225 1.00 0.39 -19.04
CA GLY A 225 2.24 1.01 -19.48
C GLY A 225 3.26 1.20 -18.36
N PHE A 226 2.81 1.60 -17.17
CA PHE A 226 3.63 1.72 -15.98
C PHE A 226 4.26 0.36 -15.60
N LEU A 227 3.44 -0.69 -15.46
CA LEU A 227 3.93 -2.02 -15.11
C LEU A 227 4.85 -2.60 -16.19
N SER A 228 4.51 -2.40 -17.47
CA SER A 228 5.35 -2.84 -18.58
C SER A 228 6.73 -2.17 -18.56
N THR A 229 6.77 -0.87 -18.29
CA THR A 229 8.03 -0.12 -18.17
C THR A 229 8.82 -0.59 -16.95
N LEU A 230 8.19 -0.65 -15.77
CA LEU A 230 8.85 -1.08 -14.54
C LEU A 230 9.45 -2.48 -14.68
N HIS A 231 8.63 -3.46 -15.08
CA HIS A 231 9.10 -4.84 -15.19
C HIS A 231 10.10 -5.02 -16.32
N GLY A 232 9.91 -4.35 -17.46
CA GLY A 232 10.80 -4.46 -18.61
C GLY A 232 12.18 -3.83 -18.36
N GLN A 233 12.23 -2.67 -17.71
CA GLN A 233 13.48 -1.95 -17.43
C GLN A 233 14.25 -2.52 -16.24
N THR A 234 13.60 -3.31 -15.38
CA THR A 234 14.25 -3.93 -14.21
C THR A 234 14.40 -5.45 -14.36
N TRP A 235 14.13 -5.99 -15.54
CA TRP A 235 14.19 -7.41 -15.81
C TRP A 235 15.62 -7.96 -15.68
N ASP A 236 15.76 -9.01 -14.87
CA ASP A 236 17.01 -9.72 -14.56
C ASP A 236 18.16 -8.82 -14.12
N ASP A 237 17.84 -7.67 -13.51
CA ASP A 237 18.84 -6.74 -12.99
C ASP A 237 19.42 -7.29 -11.68
N ARG A 238 20.72 -7.60 -11.71
CA ARG A 238 21.44 -8.16 -10.57
C ARG A 238 21.59 -7.16 -9.42
N ASP A 239 21.86 -5.90 -9.72
CA ASP A 239 22.13 -4.89 -8.70
C ASP A 239 20.83 -4.56 -7.95
N LEU A 240 19.70 -4.48 -8.66
CA LEU A 240 18.39 -4.33 -8.04
C LEU A 240 18.03 -5.56 -7.20
N ARG A 241 18.32 -6.78 -7.67
CA ARG A 241 18.07 -8.00 -6.89
C ARG A 241 18.80 -8.00 -5.55
N GLU A 242 20.06 -7.55 -5.53
CA GLU A 242 20.86 -7.46 -4.30
C GLU A 242 20.36 -6.32 -3.38
N GLN A 243 19.82 -5.24 -3.93
CA GLN A 243 19.33 -4.07 -3.17
C GLN A 243 17.93 -4.23 -2.56
N PHE A 244 17.10 -5.14 -3.10
CA PHE A 244 15.67 -5.26 -2.76
C PHE A 244 15.29 -6.60 -2.10
N ASP A 245 16.15 -7.13 -1.24
CA ASP A 245 15.87 -8.36 -0.50
C ASP A 245 15.00 -8.15 0.75
N ASN A 246 13.73 -7.80 0.52
CA ASN A 246 12.76 -7.47 1.56
C ASN A 246 12.01 -8.70 2.11
N GLU A 247 12.76 -9.70 2.61
CA GLU A 247 12.22 -10.98 3.06
C GLU A 247 11.12 -10.83 4.13
N ALA A 248 11.27 -9.87 5.05
CA ALA A 248 10.29 -9.64 6.12
C ALA A 248 8.90 -9.27 5.57
N MET A 249 8.84 -8.34 4.62
CA MET A 249 7.57 -7.96 4.00
C MET A 249 7.05 -9.02 3.02
N GLN A 250 7.95 -9.76 2.36
CA GLN A 250 7.56 -10.91 1.54
C GLN A 250 6.93 -12.02 2.41
N GLY A 251 7.49 -12.30 3.58
CA GLY A 251 6.94 -13.26 4.55
C GLY A 251 5.58 -12.82 5.08
N LEU A 252 5.38 -11.51 5.31
CA LEU A 252 4.08 -10.95 5.61
C LEU A 252 3.08 -11.26 4.48
N ARG A 253 3.41 -10.91 3.23
CA ARG A 253 2.53 -11.21 2.07
C ARG A 253 2.29 -12.70 1.87
N TYR A 254 3.29 -13.54 2.08
CA TYR A 254 3.13 -14.99 2.05
C TYR A 254 2.01 -15.42 2.99
N LYS A 255 2.10 -14.97 4.25
CA LYS A 255 1.10 -15.28 5.29
C LYS A 255 -0.27 -14.72 4.94
N TYR A 256 -0.34 -13.47 4.50
CA TYR A 256 -1.60 -12.74 4.30
C TYR A 256 -2.25 -12.90 2.92
N CYS A 257 -1.61 -13.55 1.96
CA CYS A 257 -2.20 -13.75 0.63
C CYS A 257 -2.37 -15.23 0.29
N PHE A 258 -1.54 -16.13 0.84
CA PHE A 258 -1.49 -17.51 0.39
C PHE A 258 -1.75 -18.54 1.48
N TYR A 259 -1.34 -18.29 2.73
CA TYR A 259 -1.32 -19.31 3.77
C TYR A 259 -2.71 -19.82 4.20
N PHE A 260 -3.72 -18.97 4.22
CA PHE A 260 -5.07 -19.30 4.71
C PHE A 260 -6.01 -19.95 3.68
N VAL A 261 -5.49 -20.32 2.51
CA VAL A 261 -6.28 -21.04 1.51
C VAL A 261 -6.35 -22.52 1.89
N GLU A 262 -7.42 -22.93 2.58
CA GLU A 262 -7.56 -24.30 3.10
C GLU A 262 -8.15 -25.30 2.09
N ASP A 263 -8.94 -24.82 1.11
CA ASP A 263 -9.54 -25.68 0.09
C ASP A 263 -8.45 -26.46 -0.66
N PRO A 264 -8.48 -27.80 -0.70
CA PRO A 264 -7.37 -28.58 -1.25
C PRO A 264 -7.07 -28.33 -2.73
N ALA A 265 -8.09 -28.00 -3.54
CA ALA A 265 -7.90 -27.72 -4.96
C ALA A 265 -7.24 -26.35 -5.17
N LEU A 266 -7.65 -25.35 -4.38
CA LEU A 266 -7.08 -24.01 -4.42
C LEU A 266 -5.72 -23.91 -3.71
N ASN A 267 -5.50 -24.68 -2.64
CA ASN A 267 -4.26 -24.66 -1.86
C ASN A 267 -3.05 -25.04 -2.71
N ARG A 268 -3.20 -26.01 -3.62
CA ARG A 268 -2.15 -26.36 -4.57
C ARG A 268 -1.74 -25.17 -5.44
N VAL A 269 -2.70 -24.39 -5.92
CA VAL A 269 -2.44 -23.19 -6.74
C VAL A 269 -1.83 -22.09 -5.88
N ALA A 270 -2.39 -21.85 -4.69
CA ALA A 270 -1.88 -20.85 -3.75
C ALA A 270 -0.41 -21.11 -3.38
N ARG A 271 -0.04 -22.36 -3.08
CA ARG A 271 1.35 -22.74 -2.79
C ARG A 271 2.28 -22.47 -3.96
N ARG A 272 1.90 -22.85 -5.19
CA ARG A 272 2.72 -22.58 -6.38
C ARG A 272 2.91 -21.09 -6.63
N LEU A 273 1.86 -20.28 -6.46
CA LEU A 273 1.96 -18.83 -6.60
C LEU A 273 2.84 -18.23 -5.50
N ALA A 274 2.74 -18.74 -4.28
CA ALA A 274 3.55 -18.31 -3.16
C ALA A 274 5.05 -18.63 -3.38
N GLU A 275 5.37 -19.84 -3.83
CA GLU A 275 6.74 -20.22 -4.23
C GLU A 275 7.25 -19.34 -5.37
N THR A 276 6.41 -19.04 -6.36
CA THR A 276 6.79 -18.13 -7.45
C THR A 276 7.10 -16.73 -6.88
N PHE A 277 6.26 -16.24 -5.98
CA PHE A 277 6.40 -14.92 -5.34
C PHE A 277 7.67 -14.82 -4.48
N THR A 278 8.07 -15.86 -3.76
CA THR A 278 9.25 -15.83 -2.88
C THR A 278 10.56 -16.17 -3.60
N GLU A 279 10.53 -17.10 -4.56
CA GLU A 279 11.75 -17.62 -5.18
C GLU A 279 12.11 -16.92 -6.49
N THR A 280 11.14 -16.33 -7.20
CA THR A 280 11.37 -15.75 -8.53
C THR A 280 11.71 -14.27 -8.44
N LYS A 281 13.02 -13.95 -8.44
CA LYS A 281 13.53 -12.57 -8.34
C LYS A 281 13.93 -11.99 -9.72
N LEU A 282 12.97 -11.93 -10.65
CA LEU A 282 13.22 -11.56 -12.06
C LEU A 282 12.99 -10.08 -12.41
N ALA A 283 12.18 -9.35 -11.67
CA ALA A 283 11.97 -7.92 -11.90
C ALA A 283 11.61 -7.23 -10.59
N LEU A 284 11.83 -5.92 -10.51
CA LEU A 284 11.34 -5.13 -9.38
C LEU A 284 9.82 -5.02 -9.48
N LEU A 285 9.12 -5.48 -8.45
CA LEU A 285 7.68 -5.31 -8.33
C LEU A 285 7.40 -4.09 -7.45
N HIS A 286 6.30 -3.37 -7.74
CA HIS A 286 5.76 -2.39 -6.79
C HIS A 286 5.42 -3.05 -5.44
N GLY A 287 5.03 -4.32 -5.46
CA GLY A 287 4.76 -5.12 -4.26
C GLY A 287 3.36 -4.90 -3.70
N ASP A 288 2.77 -3.71 -3.83
CA ASP A 288 1.40 -3.40 -3.39
C ASP A 288 0.61 -2.60 -4.44
N PHE A 289 0.45 -3.14 -5.64
CA PHE A 289 -0.15 -2.40 -6.76
C PHE A 289 -1.67 -2.61 -6.83
N TRP A 290 -2.42 -1.86 -6.03
CA TRP A 290 -3.88 -1.91 -5.98
C TRP A 290 -4.49 -0.50 -6.06
N THR A 291 -5.82 -0.43 -6.15
CA THR A 291 -6.56 0.80 -6.51
C THR A 291 -6.38 1.95 -5.51
N ALA A 292 -6.17 1.67 -4.22
CA ALA A 292 -5.90 2.73 -3.24
C ALA A 292 -4.47 3.29 -3.32
N SER A 293 -3.53 2.54 -3.92
CA SER A 293 -2.15 2.99 -4.15
C SER A 293 -2.00 3.88 -5.38
N VAL A 294 -3.07 4.10 -6.14
CA VAL A 294 -3.06 4.92 -7.35
C VAL A 294 -3.87 6.19 -7.10
N ILE A 295 -3.32 7.34 -7.47
CA ILE A 295 -4.01 8.62 -7.51
C ILE A 295 -4.47 8.85 -8.96
N ALA A 296 -5.77 8.98 -9.14
CA ALA A 296 -6.38 9.26 -10.45
C ALA A 296 -7.07 10.62 -10.40
N ALA A 297 -6.71 11.53 -11.31
CA ALA A 297 -7.27 12.88 -11.37
C ALA A 297 -7.30 13.39 -12.81
N GLU A 298 -8.09 14.43 -13.06
CA GLU A 298 -8.34 14.94 -14.42
C GLU A 298 -7.13 15.67 -15.05
N GLU A 299 -6.14 16.14 -14.26
CA GLU A 299 -4.98 16.91 -14.76
C GLU A 299 -3.64 16.47 -14.13
N ARG A 300 -2.54 16.29 -14.86
CA ARG A 300 -1.21 15.98 -14.26
C ARG A 300 -0.63 17.15 -13.44
N VAL A 301 0.17 16.82 -12.43
CA VAL A 301 1.00 17.77 -11.65
C VAL A 301 2.25 18.11 -12.45
#